data_AF-A0AAJ1TZA6-F1
#
_entry.id   AF-A0AAJ1TZA6-F1
#
_cell.length_a   1.000
_cell.length_b   1.000
_cell.length_c   1.000
_cell.angle_alpha   90.00
_cell.angle_beta   90.00
_cell.angle_gamma   90.00
#
_symmetry.space_group_name_H-M   'P 1'
#
loop_
_entity.id
_entity.type
_entity.pdbx_description
1 polymer ?
#
loop_
_entity_poly.entity_id
_entity_poly.type
_entity_poly.pdbx_seq_one_letter_code
_entity_poly.pdbx_strand_id
1 'polypeptide(L)'
;MRDGLTPPPRGTSRHDWWLATLVTGAPLTVLTRGSGVDEAATYQRLPDPLRDAVRRAVLLRRDAVWARAVIAVEGRPSGLLSVLPLEERTQHLGSGLARCRGAGDLRDLRDLLAALPVPADPGLGREAVEALHRVPPPRLVLPTEVFHHLRDALVDAPPATLDRLTDLVRTDLPETTGRPLSTALQLLSFRRTISEALR
;
A
#
# COMPACT_ATOMS: atom_id res chain seq x y z
N MET A 1 -0.66 40.40 8.76
CA MET A 1 -0.28 39.00 9.00
C MET A 1 -1.38 38.12 8.44
N ARG A 2 -1.09 37.23 7.48
CA ARG A 2 -2.00 36.18 7.01
C ARG A 2 -1.70 34.95 7.87
N ASP A 3 -2.70 34.40 8.54
CA ASP A 3 -2.59 33.37 9.61
C ASP A 3 -2.02 32.00 9.18
N GLY A 4 -1.23 31.88 8.11
CA GLY A 4 -0.63 30.61 7.68
C GLY A 4 -1.63 29.53 7.25
N LEU A 5 -2.93 29.83 7.24
CA LEU A 5 -3.98 28.90 6.85
C LEU A 5 -4.19 28.98 5.34
N THR A 6 -3.87 27.89 4.65
CA THR A 6 -4.19 27.69 3.23
C THR A 6 -5.71 27.75 3.01
N PRO A 7 -6.19 28.25 1.87
CA PRO A 7 -7.62 28.20 1.58
C PRO A 7 -8.10 26.75 1.45
N PRO A 8 -9.36 26.43 1.83
CA PRO A 8 -9.90 25.09 1.68
C PRO A 8 -9.93 24.68 0.20
N PRO A 9 -9.69 23.40 -0.12
CA PRO A 9 -9.85 22.88 -1.47
C PRO A 9 -11.31 22.96 -1.94
N ARG A 10 -11.52 23.00 -3.25
CA ARG A 10 -12.87 23.05 -3.85
C ARG A 10 -13.72 21.86 -3.37
N GLY A 11 -14.94 22.16 -2.91
CA GLY A 11 -15.89 21.15 -2.47
C GLY A 11 -15.81 20.78 -0.98
N THR A 12 -14.89 21.37 -0.20
CA THR A 12 -14.85 21.19 1.26
C THR A 12 -15.33 22.45 1.97
N SER A 13 -16.18 22.31 2.99
CA SER A 13 -16.59 23.46 3.79
C SER A 13 -15.37 24.04 4.55
N ARG A 14 -15.36 25.35 4.77
CA ARG A 14 -14.28 26.01 5.53
C ARG A 14 -14.15 25.43 6.94
N HIS A 15 -15.28 25.09 7.54
CA HIS A 15 -15.35 24.47 8.86
C HIS A 15 -14.69 23.09 8.88
N ASP A 16 -15.05 22.20 7.94
CA ASP A 16 -14.51 20.83 7.91
C ASP A 16 -13.03 20.82 7.56
N TRP A 17 -12.60 21.72 6.66
CA TRP A 17 -11.18 21.87 6.34
C TRP A 17 -10.36 22.34 7.56
N TRP A 18 -10.88 23.28 8.33
CA TRP A 18 -10.20 23.76 9.54
C TRP A 18 -10.16 22.67 10.61
N LEU A 19 -11.25 21.96 10.85
CA LEU A 19 -11.28 20.82 11.77
C LEU A 19 -10.33 19.70 11.33
N ALA A 20 -10.30 19.36 10.04
CA ALA A 20 -9.38 18.37 9.51
C ALA A 20 -7.91 18.80 9.69
N THR A 21 -7.62 20.10 9.54
CA THR A 21 -6.28 20.65 9.77
C THR A 21 -5.89 20.53 11.25
N LEU A 22 -6.79 20.87 12.16
CA LEU A 22 -6.56 20.71 13.60
C LEU A 22 -6.34 19.26 13.99
N VAL A 23 -7.20 18.34 13.53
CA VAL A 23 -7.05 16.90 13.82
C VAL A 23 -5.75 16.36 13.25
N THR A 24 -5.34 16.82 12.06
CA THR A 24 -4.06 16.42 11.48
C THR A 24 -2.89 16.94 12.32
N GLY A 25 -3.00 18.10 12.96
CA GLY A 25 -1.96 18.72 13.80
C GLY A 25 -1.94 18.25 15.27
N ALA A 26 -3.07 17.81 15.82
CA ALA A 26 -3.18 17.39 17.22
C ALA A 26 -2.59 15.98 17.48
N PRO A 27 -2.11 15.70 18.70
CA PRO A 27 -1.84 14.32 19.13
C PRO A 27 -3.13 13.49 19.07
N LEU A 28 -3.10 12.36 18.38
CA LEU A 28 -4.29 11.52 18.21
C LEU A 28 -4.83 10.95 19.53
N THR A 29 -3.99 10.85 20.56
CA THR A 29 -4.39 10.47 21.94
C THR A 29 -5.41 11.43 22.56
N VAL A 30 -5.53 12.67 22.06
CA VAL A 30 -6.58 13.61 22.49
C VAL A 30 -7.97 13.11 22.08
N LEU A 31 -8.08 12.42 20.94
CA LEU A 31 -9.35 11.89 20.44
C LEU A 31 -9.88 10.76 21.34
N THR A 32 -9.00 9.85 21.78
CA THR A 32 -9.38 8.76 22.70
C THR A 32 -9.57 9.26 24.13
N ARG A 33 -8.77 10.22 24.59
CA ARG A 33 -8.96 10.82 25.92
C ARG A 33 -10.31 11.53 26.04
N GLY A 34 -10.75 12.21 24.99
CA GLY A 34 -12.05 12.88 24.96
C GLY A 34 -13.24 11.91 24.85
N SER A 35 -13.05 10.77 24.18
CA SER A 35 -14.12 9.79 23.95
C SER A 35 -14.26 8.75 25.07
N GLY A 36 -13.19 8.48 25.82
CA GLY A 36 -13.14 7.45 26.86
C GLY A 36 -13.23 6.02 26.34
N VAL A 37 -13.11 5.81 25.03
CA VAL A 37 -13.15 4.49 24.37
C VAL A 37 -11.88 4.28 23.56
N ASP A 38 -11.62 3.04 23.14
CA ASP A 38 -10.45 2.68 22.34
C ASP A 38 -10.39 3.42 20.98
N GLU A 39 -9.23 3.36 20.33
CA GLU A 39 -8.97 4.05 19.07
C GLU A 39 -9.92 3.62 17.96
N ALA A 40 -10.29 2.33 17.90
CA ALA A 40 -11.15 1.79 16.84
C ALA A 40 -12.59 2.29 17.00
N ALA A 41 -13.16 2.20 18.20
CA ALA A 41 -14.47 2.73 18.52
C ALA A 41 -14.51 4.26 18.36
N THR A 42 -13.43 4.96 18.71
CA THR A 42 -13.29 6.40 18.48
C THR A 42 -13.33 6.70 16.98
N TYR A 43 -12.52 6.00 16.18
CA TYR A 43 -12.46 6.18 14.73
C TYR A 43 -13.80 5.91 14.05
N GLN A 44 -14.49 4.84 14.44
CA GLN A 44 -15.78 4.46 13.88
C GLN A 44 -16.85 5.54 14.08
N ARG A 45 -16.76 6.36 15.14
CA ARG A 45 -17.71 7.44 15.42
C ARG A 45 -17.40 8.74 14.67
N LEU A 46 -16.19 8.87 14.10
CA LEU A 46 -15.81 10.08 13.38
C LEU A 46 -16.58 10.19 12.05
N PRO A 47 -16.98 11.42 11.65
CA PRO A 47 -17.48 11.68 10.30
C PRO A 47 -16.35 11.55 9.26
N ASP A 48 -16.70 11.29 8.01
CA ASP A 48 -15.74 11.00 6.92
C ASP A 48 -14.61 12.03 6.76
N PRO A 49 -14.85 13.36 6.80
CA PRO A 49 -13.77 14.34 6.68
C PRO A 49 -12.72 14.24 7.79
N LEU A 50 -13.13 13.82 9.00
CA LEU A 50 -12.23 13.61 10.12
C LEU A 50 -11.53 12.25 10.04
N ARG A 51 -12.19 11.22 9.52
CA ARG A 51 -11.54 9.93 9.24
C ARG A 51 -10.37 10.09 8.26
N ASP A 52 -10.54 10.92 7.24
CA ASP A 52 -9.46 11.30 6.32
C ASP A 52 -8.31 12.04 7.00
N ALA A 53 -8.63 13.00 7.88
CA ALA A 53 -7.63 13.72 8.65
C ALA A 53 -6.84 12.78 9.57
N VAL A 54 -7.51 11.86 10.25
CA VAL A 54 -6.86 10.83 11.08
C VAL A 54 -5.98 9.93 10.23
N ARG A 55 -6.42 9.44 9.06
CA ARG A 55 -5.56 8.64 8.16
C ARG A 55 -4.26 9.37 7.82
N ARG A 56 -4.35 10.65 7.42
CA ARG A 56 -3.16 11.48 7.14
C ARG A 56 -2.27 11.65 8.37
N ALA A 57 -2.87 11.91 9.53
CA ALA A 57 -2.17 12.05 10.80
C ALA A 57 -1.39 10.79 11.19
N VAL A 58 -2.00 9.60 11.01
CA VAL A 58 -1.39 8.30 11.28
C VAL A 58 -0.19 8.06 10.39
N LEU A 59 -0.33 8.32 9.08
CA LEU A 59 0.76 8.18 8.12
C LEU A 59 1.93 9.13 8.44
N LEU A 60 1.62 10.39 8.73
CA LEU A 60 2.63 11.42 9.03
C LEU A 60 3.43 11.09 10.30
N ARG A 61 2.74 10.61 11.34
CA ARG A 61 3.36 10.31 12.64
C ARG A 61 3.87 8.88 12.77
N ARG A 62 3.59 8.02 11.78
CA ARG A 62 3.85 6.57 11.85
C ARG A 62 3.24 5.93 13.11
N ASP A 63 2.01 6.30 13.45
CA ASP A 63 1.33 5.80 14.66
C ASP A 63 0.75 4.39 14.44
N ALA A 64 1.44 3.36 14.92
CA ALA A 64 1.03 1.97 14.72
C ALA A 64 -0.27 1.61 15.48
N VAL A 65 -0.56 2.24 16.62
CA VAL A 65 -1.78 1.95 17.39
C VAL A 65 -3.00 2.40 16.61
N TRP A 66 -2.98 3.64 16.12
CA TRP A 66 -4.07 4.15 15.29
C TRP A 66 -4.11 3.49 13.91
N ALA A 67 -2.99 3.09 13.32
CA ALA A 67 -3.00 2.31 12.08
C ALA A 67 -3.80 1.00 12.25
N ARG A 68 -3.56 0.25 13.34
CA ARG A 68 -4.34 -0.96 13.66
C ARG A 68 -5.83 -0.65 13.83
N ALA A 69 -6.15 0.43 14.55
CA ALA A 69 -7.53 0.83 14.78
C ALA A 69 -8.29 1.15 13.49
N VAL A 70 -7.67 1.91 12.59
CA VAL A 70 -8.27 2.24 11.30
C VAL A 70 -8.41 0.99 10.43
N ILE A 71 -7.41 0.11 10.42
CA ILE A 71 -7.47 -1.20 9.74
C ILE A 71 -8.60 -2.06 10.29
N ALA A 72 -8.81 -2.08 11.61
CA ALA A 72 -9.90 -2.85 12.21
C ALA A 72 -11.29 -2.38 11.76
N VAL A 73 -11.47 -1.06 11.55
CA VAL A 73 -12.77 -0.47 11.17
C VAL A 73 -13.01 -0.50 9.66
N GLU A 74 -12.01 -0.11 8.86
CA GLU A 74 -12.16 0.03 7.41
C GLU A 74 -11.68 -1.18 6.61
N GLY A 75 -11.07 -2.16 7.29
CA GLY A 75 -10.40 -3.28 6.64
C GLY A 75 -8.94 -2.94 6.33
N ARG A 76 -8.55 -2.82 5.05
CA ARG A 76 -7.12 -2.75 4.69
C ARG A 76 -6.76 -1.51 3.88
N PRO A 77 -6.83 -0.32 4.49
CA PRO A 77 -6.32 0.89 3.87
C PRO A 77 -4.80 0.80 3.68
N SER A 78 -4.41 0.90 2.42
CA SER A 78 -3.12 0.56 1.85
C SER A 78 -1.90 1.25 2.45
N GLY A 79 -1.98 2.56 2.63
CA GLY A 79 -0.88 3.33 3.21
C GLY A 79 -0.58 2.92 4.65
N LEU A 80 -1.58 2.43 5.40
CA LEU A 80 -1.44 2.17 6.84
C LEU A 80 -0.66 0.89 7.12
N LEU A 81 -0.63 -0.07 6.20
CA LEU A 81 0.20 -1.27 6.34
C LEU A 81 1.69 -0.93 6.47
N SER A 82 2.14 0.14 5.79
CA SER A 82 3.52 0.63 5.87
C SER A 82 3.91 1.21 7.24
N VAL A 83 2.92 1.48 8.10
CA VAL A 83 3.12 2.01 9.46
C VAL A 83 3.24 0.86 10.48
N LEU A 84 2.65 -0.30 10.20
CA LEU A 84 2.69 -1.44 11.10
C LEU A 84 4.11 -2.04 11.22
N PRO A 85 4.42 -2.69 12.35
CA PRO A 85 5.59 -3.56 12.47
C PRO A 85 5.65 -4.60 11.36
N LEU A 86 6.85 -5.03 10.98
CA LEU A 86 7.08 -5.92 9.83
C LEU A 86 6.29 -7.23 9.92
N GLU A 87 6.23 -7.84 11.11
CA GLU A 87 5.53 -9.11 11.34
C GLU A 87 4.02 -8.99 11.07
N GLU A 88 3.38 -7.98 11.66
CA GLU A 88 1.95 -7.70 11.46
C GLU A 88 1.66 -7.32 10.00
N ARG A 89 2.53 -6.49 9.41
CA ARG A 89 2.43 -6.11 8.00
C ARG A 89 2.44 -7.34 7.10
N THR A 90 3.39 -8.25 7.31
CA THR A 90 3.51 -9.50 6.55
C THR A 90 2.26 -10.37 6.66
N GLN A 91 1.66 -10.47 7.85
CA GLN A 91 0.40 -11.20 8.05
C GLN A 91 -0.78 -10.57 7.27
N HIS A 92 -0.89 -9.24 7.32
CA HIS A 92 -1.91 -8.51 6.56
C HIS A 92 -1.71 -8.61 5.05
N LEU A 93 -0.46 -8.57 4.58
CA LEU A 93 -0.09 -8.72 3.17
C LEU A 93 -0.41 -10.12 2.65
N GLY A 94 0.05 -11.17 3.33
CA GLY A 94 -0.17 -12.56 2.91
C GLY A 94 -1.65 -12.90 2.79
N SER A 95 -2.44 -12.57 3.82
CA SER A 95 -3.89 -12.76 3.77
C SER A 95 -4.61 -11.82 2.78
N GLY A 96 -3.96 -10.74 2.34
CA GLY A 96 -4.53 -9.75 1.41
C GLY A 96 -4.36 -10.22 -0.01
N LEU A 97 -3.12 -10.52 -0.37
CA LEU A 97 -2.74 -11.08 -1.66
C LEU A 97 -3.48 -12.39 -1.91
N ALA A 98 -3.64 -13.27 -0.91
CA ALA A 98 -4.43 -14.50 -1.04
C ALA A 98 -5.92 -14.24 -1.34
N ARG A 99 -6.48 -13.09 -0.93
CA ARG A 99 -7.90 -12.77 -1.11
C ARG A 99 -8.22 -12.00 -2.39
N CYS A 100 -7.25 -11.42 -3.08
CA CYS A 100 -7.48 -10.76 -4.37
C CYS A 100 -8.06 -11.78 -5.38
N ARG A 101 -9.30 -11.59 -5.83
CA ARG A 101 -10.01 -12.51 -6.74
C ARG A 101 -10.01 -12.05 -8.21
N GLY A 102 -9.30 -10.96 -8.52
CA GLY A 102 -9.05 -10.50 -9.88
C GLY A 102 -9.30 -9.00 -10.05
N ALA A 103 -9.80 -8.60 -11.22
CA ALA A 103 -9.88 -7.17 -11.60
C ALA A 103 -10.73 -6.28 -10.68
N GLY A 104 -11.71 -6.84 -9.96
CA GLY A 104 -12.51 -6.10 -8.99
C GLY A 104 -11.68 -5.52 -7.84
N ASP A 105 -10.51 -6.10 -7.59
CA ASP A 105 -9.64 -5.78 -6.45
C ASP A 105 -8.36 -5.06 -6.88
N LEU A 106 -8.30 -4.48 -8.09
CA LEU A 106 -7.06 -3.89 -8.63
C LEU A 106 -6.51 -2.77 -7.75
N ARG A 107 -7.39 -1.94 -7.18
CA ARG A 107 -6.99 -0.89 -6.25
C ARG A 107 -6.32 -1.50 -5.02
N ASP A 108 -6.94 -2.50 -4.41
CA ASP A 108 -6.42 -3.19 -3.24
C ASP A 108 -5.12 -3.93 -3.55
N LEU A 109 -5.00 -4.55 -4.72
CA LEU A 109 -3.79 -5.20 -5.18
C LEU A 109 -2.64 -4.20 -5.30
N ARG A 110 -2.84 -3.10 -6.03
CA ARG A 110 -1.84 -2.02 -6.19
C ARG A 110 -1.30 -1.56 -4.84
N ASP A 111 -2.24 -1.40 -3.93
CA ASP A 111 -2.07 -0.91 -2.59
C ASP A 111 -1.30 -1.91 -1.69
N LEU A 112 -1.56 -3.21 -1.82
CA LEU A 112 -0.80 -4.28 -1.16
C LEU A 112 0.62 -4.41 -1.74
N LEU A 113 0.77 -4.31 -3.06
CA LEU A 113 2.07 -4.36 -3.73
C LEU A 113 2.97 -3.21 -3.27
N ALA A 114 2.43 -1.99 -3.14
CA ALA A 114 3.16 -0.83 -2.64
C ALA A 114 3.57 -0.95 -1.16
N ALA A 115 2.94 -1.85 -0.40
CA ALA A 115 3.24 -2.09 1.01
C ALA A 115 4.19 -3.28 1.25
N LEU A 116 4.62 -3.98 0.20
CA LEU A 116 5.55 -5.10 0.32
C LEU A 116 6.86 -4.68 1.03
N PRO A 117 7.42 -5.50 1.93
CA PRO A 117 8.75 -5.26 2.45
C PRO A 117 9.81 -5.36 1.34
N VAL A 118 10.93 -4.66 1.54
CA VAL A 118 12.06 -4.63 0.60
C VAL A 118 13.33 -5.02 1.36
N PRO A 119 13.95 -6.17 1.08
CA PRO A 119 13.45 -7.25 0.22
C PRO A 119 12.21 -7.95 0.82
N ALA A 120 11.39 -8.56 -0.03
CA ALA A 120 10.25 -9.35 0.42
C ALA A 120 10.68 -10.77 0.77
N ASP A 121 10.00 -11.35 1.76
CA ASP A 121 10.08 -12.80 1.99
C ASP A 121 9.68 -13.57 0.72
N PRO A 122 10.38 -14.66 0.35
CA PRO A 122 10.07 -15.44 -0.84
C PRO A 122 8.60 -15.89 -0.97
N GLY A 123 7.96 -16.23 0.16
CA GLY A 123 6.56 -16.60 0.19
C GLY A 123 5.65 -15.43 -0.19
N LEU A 124 5.89 -14.24 0.36
CA LEU A 124 5.18 -13.02 0.00
C LEU A 124 5.41 -12.61 -1.45
N GLY A 125 6.65 -12.71 -1.94
CA GLY A 125 6.99 -12.42 -3.33
C GLY A 125 6.23 -13.31 -4.30
N ARG A 126 6.15 -14.62 -4.00
CA ARG A 126 5.33 -15.57 -4.77
C ARG A 126 3.85 -15.20 -4.76
N GLU A 127 3.27 -14.93 -3.59
CA GLU A 127 1.85 -14.55 -3.48
C GLU A 127 1.53 -13.23 -4.22
N ALA A 128 2.47 -12.28 -4.22
CA ALA A 128 2.34 -11.03 -4.97
C ALA A 128 2.27 -11.29 -6.49
N VAL A 129 3.16 -12.13 -7.01
CA VAL A 129 3.15 -12.53 -8.44
C VAL A 129 1.88 -13.31 -8.79
N GLU A 130 1.43 -14.23 -7.94
CA GLU A 130 0.17 -14.96 -8.16
C GLU A 130 -1.06 -14.06 -8.10
N ALA A 131 -1.04 -13.00 -7.28
CA ALA A 131 -2.12 -12.02 -7.25
C ALA A 131 -2.19 -11.19 -8.55
N LEU A 132 -1.05 -10.89 -9.18
CA LEU A 132 -1.01 -10.25 -10.50
C LEU A 132 -1.63 -11.15 -11.58
N HIS A 133 -1.33 -12.44 -11.58
CA HIS A 133 -1.90 -13.42 -12.52
C HIS A 133 -3.41 -13.58 -12.41
N ARG A 134 -4.00 -13.29 -11.25
CA ARG A 134 -5.44 -13.33 -11.04
C ARG A 134 -6.17 -12.15 -11.69
N VAL A 135 -5.46 -11.09 -12.06
CA VAL A 135 -6.04 -9.94 -12.77
C VAL A 135 -5.93 -10.18 -14.28
N PRO A 136 -7.05 -10.13 -15.03
CA PRO A 136 -7.02 -10.20 -16.48
C PRO A 136 -6.05 -9.16 -17.09
N PRO A 137 -5.13 -9.56 -17.99
CA PRO A 137 -4.12 -8.69 -18.59
C PRO A 137 -4.62 -7.30 -19.04
N PRO A 138 -5.72 -7.16 -19.82
CA PRO A 138 -6.17 -5.85 -20.29
C PRO A 138 -6.61 -4.90 -19.16
N ARG A 139 -6.84 -5.42 -17.96
CA ARG A 139 -7.22 -4.65 -16.77
C ARG A 139 -6.06 -4.43 -15.80
N LEU A 140 -4.95 -5.13 -15.98
CA LEU A 140 -3.79 -5.00 -15.10
C LEU A 140 -3.05 -3.71 -15.45
N VAL A 141 -3.49 -2.60 -14.85
CA VAL A 141 -2.87 -1.27 -15.00
C VAL A 141 -2.40 -0.82 -13.62
N LEU A 142 -1.08 -0.74 -13.45
CA LEU A 142 -0.46 -0.29 -12.21
C LEU A 142 0.35 0.99 -12.46
N PRO A 143 0.51 1.87 -11.46
CA PRO A 143 1.42 3.00 -11.55
C PRO A 143 2.89 2.56 -11.64
N THR A 144 3.72 3.37 -12.31
CA THR A 144 5.16 3.14 -12.48
C THR A 144 5.88 2.88 -11.15
N GLU A 145 5.50 3.61 -10.10
CA GLU A 145 6.08 3.53 -8.77
C GLU A 145 5.89 2.15 -8.14
N VAL A 146 4.75 1.50 -8.42
CA VAL A 146 4.46 0.15 -7.92
C VAL A 146 5.37 -0.88 -8.59
N PHE A 147 5.72 -0.69 -9.86
CA PHE A 147 6.68 -1.58 -10.54
C PHE A 147 8.10 -1.42 -10.00
N HIS A 148 8.54 -0.19 -9.71
CA HIS A 148 9.84 0.05 -9.08
C HIS A 148 9.90 -0.62 -7.70
N HIS A 149 8.86 -0.45 -6.89
CA HIS A 149 8.76 -1.08 -5.58
C HIS A 149 8.72 -2.61 -5.68
N LEU A 150 7.93 -3.16 -6.61
CA LEU A 150 7.86 -4.60 -6.85
C LEU A 150 9.20 -5.18 -7.27
N ARG A 151 9.94 -4.50 -8.17
CA ARG A 151 11.29 -4.88 -8.57
C ARG A 151 12.20 -4.99 -7.34
N ASP A 152 12.21 -3.96 -6.51
CA ASP A 152 13.10 -3.91 -5.34
C ASP A 152 12.69 -4.96 -4.28
N ALA A 153 11.39 -5.21 -4.12
CA ALA A 153 10.86 -6.26 -3.25
C ALA A 153 11.23 -7.67 -3.73
N LEU A 154 11.23 -7.93 -5.04
CA LEU A 154 11.51 -9.24 -5.64
C LEU A 154 13.00 -9.50 -5.90
N VAL A 155 13.89 -8.69 -5.34
CA VAL A 155 15.33 -8.74 -5.60
C VAL A 155 15.97 -10.09 -5.25
N ASP A 156 15.47 -10.75 -4.21
CA ASP A 156 15.93 -12.07 -3.74
C ASP A 156 14.88 -13.16 -4.02
N ALA A 157 13.96 -12.93 -4.96
CA ALA A 157 12.89 -13.87 -5.28
C ALA A 157 13.45 -15.17 -5.90
N PRO A 158 12.85 -16.34 -5.58
CA PRO A 158 13.25 -17.60 -6.19
C PRO A 158 13.06 -17.59 -7.72
N PRO A 159 13.86 -18.36 -8.48
CA PRO A 159 13.74 -18.45 -9.95
C PRO A 159 12.32 -18.76 -10.42
N ALA A 160 11.63 -19.70 -9.77
CA ALA A 160 10.25 -20.05 -10.11
C ALA A 160 9.27 -18.87 -10.00
N THR A 161 9.49 -17.94 -9.07
CA THR A 161 8.68 -16.71 -8.94
C THR A 161 8.94 -15.74 -10.08
N LEU A 162 10.20 -15.62 -10.51
CA LEU A 162 10.58 -14.76 -11.65
C LEU A 162 10.14 -15.35 -12.99
N ASP A 163 10.20 -16.67 -13.14
CA ASP A 163 9.67 -17.39 -14.32
C ASP A 163 8.17 -17.14 -14.44
N ARG A 164 7.45 -17.22 -13.32
CA ARG A 164 6.02 -16.92 -13.29
C ARG A 164 5.72 -15.48 -13.66
N LEU A 165 6.54 -14.53 -13.21
CA LEU A 165 6.39 -13.12 -13.60
C LEU A 165 6.72 -12.91 -15.10
N THR A 166 7.67 -13.68 -15.64
CA THR A 166 8.00 -13.69 -17.07
C THR A 166 6.84 -14.19 -17.92
N ASP A 167 6.14 -15.24 -17.47
CA ASP A 167 4.93 -15.72 -18.15
C ASP A 167 3.87 -14.62 -18.25
N LEU A 168 3.70 -13.80 -17.19
CA LEU A 168 2.76 -12.69 -17.21
C LEU A 168 3.15 -11.64 -18.26
N VAL A 169 4.44 -11.28 -18.34
CA VAL A 169 4.93 -10.31 -19.33
C VAL A 169 4.76 -10.78 -20.77
N ARG A 170 4.73 -12.10 -21.00
CA ARG A 170 4.45 -12.69 -22.33
C ARG A 170 2.98 -12.65 -22.73
N THR A 171 2.08 -12.30 -21.82
CA THR A 171 0.65 -12.09 -22.13
C THR A 171 0.42 -10.73 -22.78
N ASP A 172 -0.77 -10.52 -23.34
CA ASP A 172 -1.19 -9.25 -23.95
C ASP A 172 -1.48 -8.18 -22.88
N LEU A 173 -0.44 -7.74 -22.18
CA LEU A 173 -0.51 -6.67 -21.19
C LEU A 173 -0.60 -5.30 -21.90
N PRO A 174 -1.36 -4.35 -21.33
CA PRO A 174 -1.32 -2.96 -21.76
C PRO A 174 0.12 -2.44 -21.79
N GLU A 175 0.49 -1.64 -22.80
CA GLU A 175 1.86 -1.11 -22.94
C GLU A 175 2.34 -0.38 -21.68
N THR A 176 1.43 0.30 -20.99
CA THR A 176 1.65 1.03 -19.73
C THR A 176 2.10 0.12 -18.58
N THR A 177 1.80 -1.17 -18.65
CA THR A 177 2.17 -2.19 -17.66
C THR A 177 3.26 -3.11 -18.17
N GLY A 178 3.14 -3.59 -19.41
CA GLY A 178 4.05 -4.56 -20.01
C GLY A 178 5.48 -4.02 -20.12
N ARG A 179 5.66 -2.76 -20.55
CA ARG A 179 7.01 -2.17 -20.67
C ARG A 179 7.71 -2.02 -19.32
N PRO A 180 7.13 -1.38 -18.28
CA PRO A 180 7.76 -1.29 -16.97
C PRO A 180 8.08 -2.65 -16.35
N LEU A 181 7.17 -3.62 -16.48
CA LEU A 181 7.34 -4.95 -15.90
C LEU A 181 8.45 -5.75 -16.60
N SER A 182 8.53 -5.65 -17.94
CA SER A 182 9.62 -6.23 -18.73
C SER A 182 10.98 -5.64 -18.33
N THR A 183 11.07 -4.30 -18.21
CA THR A 183 12.29 -3.63 -17.74
C THR A 183 12.70 -4.08 -16.34
N ALA A 184 11.74 -4.19 -15.41
CA ALA A 184 11.99 -4.70 -14.06
C ALA A 184 12.56 -6.13 -14.07
N LEU A 185 11.98 -7.02 -14.87
CA LEU A 185 12.47 -8.39 -15.04
C LEU A 185 13.87 -8.47 -15.65
N GLN A 186 14.17 -7.64 -16.64
CA GLN A 186 15.51 -7.58 -17.24
C GLN A 186 16.56 -7.20 -16.20
N LEU A 187 16.27 -6.21 -15.36
CA LEU A 187 17.17 -5.79 -14.28
C LEU A 187 17.37 -6.88 -13.22
N LEU A 188 16.29 -7.56 -12.81
CA LEU A 188 16.35 -8.68 -11.86
C LEU A 188 17.19 -9.84 -12.43
N SER A 189 16.97 -10.18 -13.70
CA SER A 189 17.72 -11.24 -14.39
C SER A 189 19.21 -10.89 -14.50
N PHE A 190 19.53 -9.65 -14.90
CA PHE A 190 20.91 -9.18 -15.04
C PHE A 190 21.67 -9.21 -13.70
N ARG A 191 21.04 -8.75 -12.62
CA ARG A 191 21.61 -8.81 -11.27
C ARG A 191 21.90 -10.25 -10.85
N ARG A 192 21.02 -11.18 -11.18
CA ARG A 192 21.23 -12.60 -10.88
C ARG A 192 22.45 -13.15 -11.63
N THR A 193 22.55 -12.89 -12.92
CA THR A 193 23.71 -13.30 -13.73
C THR A 193 25.03 -12.77 -13.16
N ILE A 194 25.08 -11.50 -12.72
CA ILE A 194 26.27 -10.94 -12.05
C ILE A 194 26.54 -11.68 -10.74
N SER A 195 25.52 -11.91 -9.93
CA SER A 195 25.66 -12.56 -8.62
C SER A 195 26.12 -14.03 -8.75
N GLU A 196 25.69 -14.72 -9.80
CA GLU A 196 26.13 -16.07 -10.15
C GLU A 196 27.58 -16.08 -10.68
N ALA A 197 27.96 -15.09 -11.50
CA ALA A 197 29.33 -14.99 -12.05
C ALA A 197 30.40 -14.60 -11.02
N LEU A 198 30.00 -14.00 -9.89
CA LEU A 198 30.89 -13.61 -8.79
C LEU A 198 31.01 -14.68 -7.68
N ARG A 199 30.29 -15.80 -7.80
CA ARG A 199 30.39 -16.96 -6.90
C ARG A 199 31.34 -17.99 -7.49
#